data_AF-A0A222F7A2-F1
#
_entry.id   AF-A0A222F7A2-F1
#
_cell.length_a   1.000
_cell.length_b   1.000
_cell.length_c   1.000
_cell.angle_alpha   90.00
_cell.angle_beta   90.00
_cell.angle_gamma   90.00
#
_symmetry.space_group_name_H-M   'P 1'
#
loop_
_entity.id
_entity.type
_entity.pdbx_description
1 polymer ?
#
loop_
_entity_poly.entity_id
_entity_poly.type
_entity_poly.pdbx_seq_one_letter_code
_entity_poly.pdbx_strand_id
1 'polypeptide(L)'
;MMSEHVYQAIWSEDDHRFSVSARQDDGNFADPGADILLDEQVKARGSRQIDLATNPLFHRVNFEKLEESSLYRSFIALLDNYAVHFRDPELLSPAEVSEIETFLDLVLARRSMQIAYEYIASDLVPNLPPDQFRRDLEQIWFQVYTNFYRGKSTHYCTGFEHVFVGEGKYTKNANGVTEKGKISGYHSWVKFALDEVNGRVDYLGYKYDLGGPGPGNPHVVTLQMLWNHMDMRGRLVAELFKKKGGFFVGCSPACEMALATLAYYEGHLGLLTNQKKRVKFGDGVYDLVMYHATTQDGGLGKHVRSFFPIYLGDGSQGAGGSGDVVVKPRPARLQNCGDLRIRAALPNPPGEDQGTEWVEIWNASGSDIVLQGFELRDKMSRPQPIAEKELKAGQILRVAVTRQTADHMQLSNRRGLISLHDAAGEMLAAVSYGRATENQVLVFAEPGAAGAD
;
A
#
# COMPACT_ATOMS: atom_id res chain seq x y z
N MET A 1 -20.51 20.67 10.46
CA MET A 1 -21.75 20.26 9.76
C MET A 1 -21.73 20.71 8.30
N MET A 2 -21.72 22.00 7.94
CA MET A 2 -21.69 22.42 6.51
C MET A 2 -20.47 21.92 5.71
N SER A 3 -19.26 22.00 6.29
CA SER A 3 -18.05 21.50 5.59
C SER A 3 -18.07 19.99 5.34
N GLU A 4 -18.71 19.20 6.22
CA GLU A 4 -18.76 17.74 6.07
C GLU A 4 -19.67 17.33 4.89
N HIS A 5 -20.74 18.10 4.66
CA HIS A 5 -21.63 17.90 3.53
C HIS A 5 -20.97 18.21 2.18
N VAL A 6 -20.07 19.20 2.08
CA VAL A 6 -19.40 19.51 0.80
C VAL A 6 -18.41 18.42 0.39
N TYR A 7 -17.63 17.85 1.32
CA TYR A 7 -16.73 16.73 0.99
C TYR A 7 -17.51 15.50 0.49
N GLN A 8 -18.64 15.19 1.13
CA GLN A 8 -19.55 14.14 0.63
C GLN A 8 -20.13 14.49 -0.74
N ALA A 9 -20.51 15.74 -1.00
CA ALA A 9 -21.05 16.15 -2.29
C ALA A 9 -20.00 16.04 -3.41
N ILE A 10 -18.77 16.53 -3.19
CA ILE A 10 -17.63 16.35 -4.11
C ILE A 10 -17.43 14.86 -4.39
N TRP A 11 -17.43 14.03 -3.34
CA TRP A 11 -17.29 12.59 -3.48
C TRP A 11 -18.48 11.92 -4.19
N SER A 12 -19.70 12.42 -4.07
CA SER A 12 -20.86 11.77 -4.70
C SER A 12 -20.95 12.08 -6.20
N GLU A 13 -20.43 13.24 -6.61
CA GLU A 13 -20.55 13.81 -7.95
C GLU A 13 -19.27 13.59 -8.80
N ASP A 14 -18.55 12.50 -8.51
CA ASP A 14 -17.39 12.04 -9.26
C ASP A 14 -17.85 11.19 -10.47
N ASP A 15 -18.20 11.89 -11.55
CA ASP A 15 -18.74 11.31 -12.78
C ASP A 15 -17.76 10.41 -13.57
N HIS A 16 -16.47 10.45 -13.24
CA HIS A 16 -15.42 9.63 -13.85
C HIS A 16 -14.91 8.52 -12.93
N ARG A 17 -15.58 8.28 -11.80
CA ARG A 17 -15.20 7.26 -10.83
C ARG A 17 -15.10 5.87 -11.44
N PHE A 18 -14.10 5.12 -10.98
CA PHE A 18 -14.01 3.68 -11.19
C PHE A 18 -14.78 2.96 -10.08
N SER A 19 -15.62 2.00 -10.48
CA SER A 19 -16.18 1.04 -9.53
C SER A 19 -15.05 0.17 -8.97
N VAL A 20 -15.11 -0.13 -7.67
CA VAL A 20 -14.05 -0.87 -6.97
C VAL A 20 -14.66 -2.01 -6.18
N SER A 21 -14.16 -3.22 -6.41
CA SER A 21 -14.52 -4.40 -5.63
C SER A 21 -13.33 -4.88 -4.81
N ALA A 22 -13.54 -5.06 -3.51
CA ALA A 22 -12.56 -5.73 -2.66
C ALA A 22 -12.64 -7.25 -2.82
N ARG A 23 -11.51 -7.93 -2.61
CA ARG A 23 -11.48 -9.38 -2.36
C ARG A 23 -12.06 -9.68 -0.98
N GLN A 24 -12.93 -10.67 -0.90
CA GLN A 24 -13.59 -11.15 0.31
C GLN A 24 -12.83 -12.33 0.93
N ASP A 25 -13.17 -12.68 2.17
CA ASP A 25 -12.53 -13.77 2.93
C ASP A 25 -12.70 -15.14 2.28
N ASP A 26 -13.74 -15.34 1.47
CA ASP A 26 -13.97 -16.56 0.69
C ASP A 26 -13.11 -16.64 -0.58
N GLY A 27 -12.29 -15.62 -0.84
CA GLY A 27 -11.41 -15.52 -2.00
C GLY A 27 -12.08 -14.98 -3.27
N ASN A 28 -13.38 -14.68 -3.25
CA ASN A 28 -14.10 -14.06 -4.37
C ASN A 28 -14.05 -12.53 -4.28
N PHE A 29 -14.36 -11.87 -5.40
CA PHE A 29 -14.58 -10.42 -5.41
C PHE A 29 -16.07 -10.14 -5.20
N ALA A 30 -16.40 -9.15 -4.37
CA ALA A 30 -17.78 -8.76 -4.10
C ALA A 30 -18.57 -8.42 -5.38
N ASP A 31 -17.91 -7.75 -6.32
CA ASP A 31 -18.38 -7.53 -7.68
C ASP A 31 -17.24 -7.80 -8.67
N PRO A 32 -17.19 -9.00 -9.28
CA PRO A 32 -16.18 -9.34 -10.29
C PRO A 32 -16.22 -8.46 -11.54
N GLY A 33 -17.35 -7.77 -11.79
CA GLY A 33 -17.56 -6.87 -12.93
C GLY A 33 -17.05 -5.45 -12.72
N ALA A 34 -16.62 -5.09 -11.51
CA ALA A 34 -16.14 -3.75 -11.20
C ALA A 34 -14.93 -3.34 -12.08
N ASP A 35 -14.71 -2.04 -12.26
CA ASP A 35 -13.58 -1.52 -13.04
C ASP A 35 -12.24 -1.87 -12.39
N ILE A 36 -12.20 -1.93 -11.06
CA ILE A 36 -11.04 -2.28 -10.25
C ILE A 36 -11.37 -3.47 -9.36
N LEU A 37 -10.55 -4.51 -9.45
CA LEU A 37 -10.53 -5.63 -8.50
C LEU A 37 -9.31 -5.44 -7.58
N LEU A 38 -9.58 -5.14 -6.32
CA LEU A 38 -8.58 -4.77 -5.33
C LEU A 38 -8.30 -5.93 -4.37
N ASP A 39 -7.04 -6.33 -4.24
CA ASP A 39 -6.58 -7.39 -3.35
C ASP A 39 -5.57 -6.84 -2.34
N GLU A 40 -6.08 -6.37 -1.19
CA GLU A 40 -5.26 -5.84 -0.10
C GLU A 40 -4.51 -6.95 0.69
N GLN A 41 -4.86 -8.22 0.47
CA GLN A 41 -4.16 -9.36 1.04
C GLN A 41 -3.98 -9.25 2.57
N VAL A 42 -2.74 -9.08 3.03
CA VAL A 42 -2.36 -9.21 4.44
C VAL A 42 -1.68 -7.96 4.99
N LYS A 43 -1.63 -7.85 6.32
CA LYS A 43 -1.00 -6.74 7.00
C LYS A 43 0.52 -6.74 6.79
N ALA A 44 1.07 -5.62 6.34
CA ALA A 44 2.50 -5.42 6.19
C ALA A 44 3.23 -5.46 7.55
N ARG A 45 4.38 -6.15 7.60
CA ARG A 45 5.15 -6.38 8.83
C ARG A 45 5.97 -5.17 9.31
N GLY A 46 6.12 -4.14 8.48
CA GLY A 46 6.90 -2.95 8.87
C GLY A 46 8.33 -2.89 8.36
N SER A 47 8.75 -3.86 7.56
CA SER A 47 10.12 -4.02 7.09
C SER A 47 10.18 -4.02 5.56
N ARG A 48 11.25 -3.45 4.99
CA ARG A 48 11.50 -3.45 3.55
C ARG A 48 11.81 -4.85 3.00
N GLN A 49 12.41 -5.72 3.83
CA GLN A 49 12.85 -7.04 3.40
C GLN A 49 11.78 -8.13 3.49
N ILE A 50 10.59 -7.77 3.99
CA ILE A 50 9.54 -8.73 4.28
C ILE A 50 8.30 -8.32 3.50
N ASP A 51 8.16 -8.99 2.37
CA ASP A 51 6.94 -9.00 1.58
C ASP A 51 6.07 -10.19 2.03
N LEU A 52 4.86 -9.87 2.48
CA LEU A 52 3.84 -10.86 2.83
C LEU A 52 2.67 -10.83 1.84
N ALA A 53 2.61 -9.83 0.96
CA ALA A 53 1.56 -9.67 -0.02
C ALA A 53 2.09 -10.21 -1.36
N THR A 54 1.93 -11.52 -1.56
CA THR A 54 2.53 -12.23 -2.70
C THR A 54 1.92 -11.88 -4.05
N ASN A 55 0.78 -11.19 -4.07
CA ASN A 55 0.11 -10.74 -5.29
C ASN A 55 0.22 -9.20 -5.43
N PRO A 56 0.00 -8.66 -6.63
CA PRO A 56 -0.26 -7.24 -6.82
C PRO A 56 -1.45 -6.75 -5.98
N LEU A 57 -1.43 -5.49 -5.55
CA LEU A 57 -2.58 -4.82 -4.93
C LEU A 57 -3.75 -4.74 -5.91
N PHE A 58 -3.46 -4.33 -7.15
CA PHE A 58 -4.45 -4.27 -8.21
C PHE A 58 -4.50 -5.60 -8.95
N HIS A 59 -5.40 -6.49 -8.54
CA HIS A 59 -5.63 -7.74 -9.25
C HIS A 59 -6.09 -7.50 -10.69
N ARG A 60 -6.95 -6.50 -10.91
CA ARG A 60 -7.35 -6.01 -12.23
C ARG A 60 -7.68 -4.52 -12.19
N VAL A 61 -7.33 -3.82 -13.26
CA VAL A 61 -7.79 -2.46 -13.56
C VAL A 61 -8.31 -2.43 -14.99
N ASN A 62 -9.45 -1.79 -15.21
CA ASN A 62 -9.98 -1.48 -16.53
C ASN A 62 -9.15 -0.35 -17.18
N PHE A 63 -8.00 -0.70 -17.77
CA PHE A 63 -7.13 0.27 -18.43
C PHE A 63 -7.78 0.88 -19.68
N GLU A 64 -8.69 0.18 -20.36
CA GLU A 64 -9.44 0.71 -21.50
C GLU A 64 -10.25 1.95 -21.10
N LYS A 65 -10.92 1.93 -19.93
CA LYS A 65 -11.63 3.10 -19.40
C LYS A 65 -10.71 4.30 -19.14
N LEU A 66 -9.44 4.08 -18.78
CA LEU A 66 -8.45 5.16 -18.66
C LEU A 66 -8.11 5.76 -20.03
N GLU A 67 -7.95 4.93 -21.05
CA GLU A 67 -7.62 5.34 -22.42
C GLU A 67 -8.79 6.06 -23.11
N GLU A 68 -10.02 5.63 -22.88
CA GLU A 68 -11.21 6.26 -23.47
C GLU A 68 -11.50 7.64 -22.88
N SER A 69 -11.16 7.85 -21.60
CA SER A 69 -11.40 9.12 -20.91
C SER A 69 -10.35 10.17 -21.25
N SER A 70 -10.78 11.32 -21.79
CA SER A 70 -9.90 12.49 -21.99
C SER A 70 -9.24 12.99 -20.69
N LEU A 71 -9.98 12.98 -19.57
CA LEU A 71 -9.46 13.37 -18.25
C LEU A 71 -8.27 12.50 -17.82
N TYR A 72 -8.44 11.18 -17.79
CA TYR A 72 -7.37 10.25 -17.44
C TYR A 72 -6.20 10.27 -18.43
N ARG A 73 -6.44 10.35 -19.75
CA ARG A 73 -5.37 10.52 -20.73
C ARG A 73 -4.54 11.77 -20.48
N SER A 74 -5.20 12.91 -20.25
CA SER A 74 -4.52 14.18 -19.96
C SER A 74 -3.75 14.11 -18.63
N PHE A 75 -4.31 13.44 -17.61
CA PHE A 75 -3.62 13.21 -16.34
C PHE A 75 -2.38 12.31 -16.50
N ILE A 76 -2.47 11.23 -17.27
CA ILE A 76 -1.35 10.30 -17.52
C ILE A 76 -0.24 10.99 -18.31
N ALA A 77 -0.57 11.81 -19.31
CA ALA A 77 0.41 12.61 -20.04
C ALA A 77 1.24 13.51 -19.10
N LEU A 78 0.58 14.17 -18.14
CA LEU A 78 1.28 14.93 -17.11
C LEU A 78 2.20 14.05 -16.26
N LEU A 79 1.73 12.88 -15.80
CA LEU A 79 2.56 11.94 -15.02
C LEU A 79 3.83 11.52 -15.77
N ASP A 80 3.75 11.34 -17.09
CA ASP A 80 4.89 10.95 -17.93
C ASP A 80 5.93 12.07 -18.04
N ASN A 81 5.51 13.33 -18.18
CA ASN A 81 6.45 14.47 -18.20
C ASN A 81 7.28 14.54 -16.92
N TYR A 82 6.63 14.41 -15.76
CA TYR A 82 7.34 14.45 -14.48
C TYR A 82 8.22 13.21 -14.22
N ALA A 83 7.95 12.07 -14.88
CA ALA A 83 8.81 10.90 -14.80
C ALA A 83 10.15 11.10 -15.54
N VAL A 84 10.17 11.94 -16.57
CA VAL A 84 11.36 12.22 -17.40
C VAL A 84 12.21 13.35 -16.81
N HIS A 85 11.60 14.37 -16.21
CA HIS A 85 12.28 15.62 -15.81
C HIS A 85 12.66 15.70 -14.31
N PHE A 86 13.02 14.59 -13.66
CA PHE A 86 13.29 14.58 -12.21
C PHE A 86 14.40 15.57 -11.80
N ARG A 87 13.97 16.74 -11.28
CA ARG A 87 14.77 17.79 -10.63
C ARG A 87 15.69 18.63 -11.51
N ASP A 88 15.49 18.65 -12.83
CA ASP A 88 16.22 19.59 -13.68
C ASP A 88 15.44 20.91 -13.83
N PRO A 89 16.10 22.07 -13.71
CA PRO A 89 15.49 23.36 -14.00
C PRO A 89 15.31 23.53 -15.50
N GLU A 90 14.22 23.02 -16.05
CA GLU A 90 13.79 23.40 -17.38
C GLU A 90 12.54 24.27 -17.29
N LEU A 91 12.56 25.37 -18.06
CA LEU A 91 11.38 26.16 -18.31
C LEU A 91 10.34 25.24 -18.95
N LEU A 92 9.14 25.17 -18.36
CA LEU A 92 8.01 24.43 -18.94
C LEU A 92 7.93 24.75 -20.44
N SER A 93 8.05 23.72 -21.26
CA SER A 93 7.92 23.84 -22.70
C SER A 93 6.50 24.30 -23.05
N PRO A 94 6.29 24.95 -24.21
CA PRO A 94 4.95 25.31 -24.65
C PRO A 94 3.98 24.11 -24.73
N ALA A 95 4.51 22.90 -24.99
CA ALA A 95 3.74 21.66 -24.98
C ALA A 95 3.28 21.30 -23.56
N GLU A 96 4.19 21.29 -22.58
CA GLU A 96 3.84 21.02 -21.17
C GLU A 96 2.85 22.05 -20.62
N VAL A 97 3.01 23.34 -20.97
CA VAL A 97 2.01 24.37 -20.64
C VAL A 97 0.67 24.02 -21.25
N SER A 98 0.61 23.68 -22.55
CA SER A 98 -0.64 23.29 -23.21
C SER A 98 -1.30 22.05 -22.59
N GLU A 99 -0.51 21.09 -22.11
CA GLU A 99 -1.02 19.90 -21.44
C GLU A 99 -1.60 20.22 -20.06
N ILE A 100 -0.95 21.10 -19.29
CA ILE A 100 -1.46 21.59 -18.01
C ILE A 100 -2.79 22.33 -18.21
N GLU A 101 -2.85 23.24 -19.19
CA GLU A 101 -4.05 24.01 -19.51
C GLU A 101 -5.21 23.09 -19.91
N THR A 102 -4.93 22.12 -20.79
CA THR A 102 -5.93 21.12 -21.22
C THR A 102 -6.46 20.31 -20.04
N PHE A 103 -5.56 19.87 -19.15
CA PHE A 103 -5.94 19.12 -17.96
C PHE A 103 -6.81 19.97 -17.01
N LEU A 104 -6.42 21.21 -16.77
CA LEU A 104 -7.18 22.14 -15.92
C LEU A 104 -8.58 22.41 -16.47
N ASP A 105 -8.72 22.59 -17.78
CA ASP A 105 -10.03 22.78 -18.41
C ASP A 105 -10.93 21.55 -18.21
N LEU A 106 -10.37 20.34 -18.35
CA LEU A 106 -11.09 19.08 -18.10
C LEU A 106 -11.52 18.95 -16.63
N VAL A 107 -10.64 19.31 -15.69
CA VAL A 107 -10.90 19.27 -14.23
C VAL A 107 -11.96 20.30 -13.84
N LEU A 108 -11.84 21.55 -14.28
CA LEU A 108 -12.78 22.64 -13.99
C LEU A 108 -14.19 22.36 -14.53
N ALA A 109 -14.28 21.61 -15.64
CA ALA A 109 -15.56 21.19 -16.19
C ALA A 109 -16.28 20.10 -15.37
N ARG A 110 -15.62 19.45 -14.40
CA ARG A 110 -16.22 18.36 -13.62
C ARG A 110 -17.08 18.88 -12.47
N ARG A 111 -18.18 18.19 -12.19
CA ARG A 111 -19.10 18.58 -11.10
C ARG A 111 -18.43 18.56 -9.73
N SER A 112 -17.54 17.60 -9.47
CA SER A 112 -16.74 17.52 -8.25
C SER A 112 -15.92 18.81 -7.99
N MET A 113 -15.26 19.35 -9.01
CA MET A 113 -14.50 20.61 -8.90
C MET A 113 -15.42 21.83 -8.81
N GLN A 114 -16.53 21.84 -9.55
CA GLN A 114 -17.52 22.93 -9.47
C GLN A 114 -18.11 23.06 -8.07
N ILE A 115 -18.42 21.96 -7.40
CA ILE A 115 -18.92 21.97 -6.01
C ILE A 115 -17.86 22.53 -5.06
N ALA A 116 -16.59 22.14 -5.23
CA ALA A 116 -15.50 22.69 -4.43
C ALA A 116 -15.38 24.21 -4.65
N TYR A 117 -15.41 24.67 -5.90
CA TYR A 117 -15.37 26.09 -6.25
C TYR A 117 -16.56 26.86 -5.67
N GLU A 118 -17.79 26.35 -5.84
CA GLU A 118 -19.02 26.95 -5.32
C GLU A 118 -18.88 27.22 -3.81
N TYR A 119 -18.46 26.21 -3.03
CA TYR A 119 -18.27 26.35 -1.59
C TYR A 119 -17.10 27.27 -1.22
N ILE A 120 -15.98 27.21 -1.95
CA ILE A 120 -14.84 28.10 -1.71
C ILE A 120 -15.28 29.55 -1.93
N ALA A 121 -15.98 29.84 -3.03
CA ALA A 121 -16.39 31.18 -3.41
C ALA A 121 -17.51 31.75 -2.52
N SER A 122 -18.32 30.90 -1.89
CA SER A 122 -19.37 31.33 -0.96
C SER A 122 -18.88 31.47 0.49
N ASP A 123 -18.14 30.50 1.00
CA ASP A 123 -17.89 30.35 2.43
C ASP A 123 -16.45 30.67 2.86
N LEU A 124 -15.46 30.45 1.99
CA LEU A 124 -14.04 30.56 2.36
C LEU A 124 -13.38 31.83 1.81
N VAL A 125 -13.66 32.16 0.56
CA VAL A 125 -13.14 33.33 -0.16
C VAL A 125 -14.31 34.01 -0.87
N PRO A 126 -15.11 34.84 -0.15
CA PRO A 126 -16.31 35.45 -0.70
C PRO A 126 -16.05 36.21 -2.01
N ASN A 127 -16.86 35.92 -3.02
CA ASN A 127 -16.81 36.53 -4.36
C ASN A 127 -15.54 36.20 -5.17
N LEU A 128 -14.92 35.03 -4.95
CA LEU A 128 -13.80 34.57 -5.78
C LEU A 128 -14.23 34.39 -7.24
N PRO A 129 -13.70 35.18 -8.21
CA PRO A 129 -14.09 35.04 -9.61
C PRO A 129 -13.59 33.72 -10.24
N PRO A 130 -14.31 33.13 -11.21
CA PRO A 130 -13.90 31.87 -11.85
C PRO A 130 -12.50 31.94 -12.47
N ASP A 131 -12.17 33.04 -13.16
CA ASP A 131 -10.84 33.24 -13.76
C ASP A 131 -9.73 33.33 -12.71
N GLN A 132 -10.05 33.85 -11.52
CA GLN A 132 -9.10 33.88 -10.41
C GLN A 132 -8.93 32.48 -9.82
N PHE A 133 -10.01 31.71 -9.67
CA PHE A 133 -9.93 30.33 -9.20
C PHE A 133 -9.10 29.45 -10.13
N ARG A 134 -9.20 29.63 -11.45
CA ARG A 134 -8.32 28.95 -12.41
C ARG A 134 -6.84 29.30 -12.19
N ARG A 135 -6.52 30.59 -12.08
CA ARG A 135 -5.15 31.05 -11.77
C ARG A 135 -4.65 30.53 -10.42
N ASP A 136 -5.55 30.42 -9.44
CA ASP A 136 -5.22 29.83 -8.14
C ASP A 136 -4.91 28.34 -8.30
N LEU A 137 -5.66 27.57 -9.09
CA LEU A 137 -5.34 26.17 -9.37
C LEU A 137 -3.99 26.02 -10.08
N GLU A 138 -3.71 26.84 -11.10
CA GLU A 138 -2.41 26.89 -11.76
C GLU A 138 -1.28 27.16 -10.75
N GLN A 139 -1.46 28.16 -9.87
CA GLN A 139 -0.50 28.49 -8.83
C GLN A 139 -0.34 27.35 -7.82
N ILE A 140 -1.42 26.81 -7.28
CA ILE A 140 -1.40 25.83 -6.21
C ILE A 140 -0.73 24.53 -6.67
N TRP A 141 -1.04 24.09 -7.89
CA TRP A 141 -0.68 22.76 -8.38
C TRP A 141 0.50 22.76 -9.35
N PHE A 142 0.63 23.73 -10.25
CA PHE A 142 1.53 23.62 -11.39
C PHE A 142 2.67 24.65 -11.39
N GLN A 143 2.51 25.77 -10.70
CA GLN A 143 3.58 26.76 -10.60
C GLN A 143 4.80 26.16 -9.88
N VAL A 144 5.97 26.30 -10.51
CA VAL A 144 7.25 25.91 -9.94
C VAL A 144 7.59 26.79 -8.74
N TYR A 145 7.98 26.17 -7.62
CA TYR A 145 8.34 26.87 -6.39
C TYR A 145 9.53 26.23 -5.66
N THR A 146 10.06 26.94 -4.66
CA THR A 146 11.03 26.39 -3.71
C THR A 146 10.36 26.16 -2.37
N ASN A 147 10.42 24.92 -1.88
CA ASN A 147 9.89 24.55 -0.58
C ASN A 147 10.97 24.60 0.51
N PHE A 148 10.68 25.21 1.66
CA PHE A 148 11.63 25.32 2.78
C PHE A 148 11.15 24.55 4.01
N TYR A 149 11.75 23.41 4.33
CA TYR A 149 11.33 22.61 5.48
C TYR A 149 12.48 22.27 6.41
N ARG A 150 12.37 22.68 7.69
CA ARG A 150 13.37 22.42 8.75
C ARG A 150 14.80 22.79 8.34
N GLY A 151 14.98 23.99 7.78
CA GLY A 151 16.28 24.51 7.35
C GLY A 151 16.82 23.91 6.05
N LYS A 152 16.01 23.15 5.30
CA LYS A 152 16.38 22.61 3.97
C LYS A 152 15.48 23.22 2.90
N SER A 153 16.06 23.69 1.80
CA SER A 153 15.33 24.05 0.59
C SER A 153 15.22 22.84 -0.34
N THR A 154 14.10 22.73 -1.04
CA THR A 154 13.89 21.83 -2.17
C THR A 154 13.43 22.71 -3.32
N HIS A 155 14.19 22.74 -4.40
CA HIS A 155 13.98 23.64 -5.53
C HIS A 155 13.22 22.90 -6.64
N TYR A 156 12.60 23.69 -7.53
CA TYR A 156 11.90 23.21 -8.72
C TYR A 156 10.73 22.27 -8.42
N CYS A 157 10.06 22.49 -7.29
CA CYS A 157 8.90 21.72 -6.87
C CYS A 157 7.63 22.17 -7.61
N THR A 158 6.71 21.25 -7.87
CA THR A 158 5.31 21.57 -8.20
C THR A 158 4.36 20.80 -7.29
N GLY A 159 3.17 21.34 -7.05
CA GLY A 159 2.17 20.69 -6.20
C GLY A 159 1.67 19.37 -6.79
N PHE A 160 1.51 19.32 -8.11
CA PHE A 160 1.13 18.13 -8.85
C PHE A 160 2.15 17.00 -8.66
N GLU A 161 3.44 17.29 -8.85
CA GLU A 161 4.51 16.31 -8.64
C GLU A 161 4.51 15.77 -7.20
N HIS A 162 4.40 16.67 -6.22
CA HIS A 162 4.43 16.32 -4.80
C HIS A 162 3.28 15.40 -4.36
N VAL A 163 2.08 15.59 -4.92
CA VAL A 163 0.89 14.81 -4.57
C VAL A 163 0.81 13.52 -5.39
N PHE A 164 0.85 13.64 -6.73
CA PHE A 164 0.50 12.55 -7.64
C PHE A 164 1.69 11.71 -8.11
N VAL A 165 2.81 12.33 -8.46
CA VAL A 165 3.99 11.64 -9.03
C VAL A 165 4.81 10.99 -7.92
N GLY A 166 5.03 11.75 -6.86
CA GLY A 166 5.80 11.33 -5.70
C GLY A 166 7.28 11.66 -5.78
N GLU A 167 7.91 11.69 -4.60
CA GLU A 167 9.31 12.13 -4.45
C GLU A 167 10.17 11.05 -3.80
N GLY A 168 11.26 10.68 -4.48
CA GLY A 168 12.34 9.88 -3.90
C GLY A 168 13.36 10.72 -3.12
N LYS A 169 13.69 10.28 -1.91
CA LYS A 169 14.82 10.81 -1.11
C LYS A 169 15.89 9.73 -0.96
N TYR A 170 17.00 9.93 -1.66
CA TYR A 170 18.20 9.08 -1.61
C TYR A 170 19.47 9.93 -1.72
N THR A 171 20.59 9.40 -1.26
CA THR A 171 21.88 10.12 -1.19
C THR A 171 22.87 9.42 -2.09
N LYS A 172 23.38 10.13 -3.11
CA LYS A 172 24.31 9.57 -4.10
C LYS A 172 25.57 9.02 -3.42
N ASN A 173 25.79 7.70 -3.47
CA ASN A 173 27.03 7.06 -3.03
C ASN A 173 27.98 6.90 -4.23
N ALA A 174 29.26 7.25 -4.06
CA ALA A 174 30.26 7.31 -5.14
C ALA A 174 30.60 5.95 -5.82
N ASN A 175 30.04 4.83 -5.36
CA ASN A 175 30.53 3.48 -5.69
C ASN A 175 29.55 2.61 -6.50
N GLY A 176 28.47 3.17 -7.08
CA GLY A 176 27.66 2.48 -8.11
C GLY A 176 26.79 1.30 -7.64
N VAL A 177 26.51 1.17 -6.34
CA VAL A 177 25.54 0.18 -5.80
C VAL A 177 24.15 0.82 -5.72
N THR A 178 23.10 0.09 -6.11
CA THR A 178 21.69 0.50 -5.99
C THR A 178 21.39 1.16 -4.65
N GLU A 179 20.88 2.40 -4.70
CA GLU A 179 20.71 3.19 -3.49
C GLU A 179 19.41 2.86 -2.77
N LYS A 180 19.50 2.76 -1.44
CA LYS A 180 18.34 2.60 -0.58
C LYS A 180 17.85 3.97 -0.12
N GLY A 181 16.62 4.32 -0.50
CA GLY A 181 16.02 5.60 -0.13
C GLY A 181 14.66 5.47 0.53
N LYS A 182 13.99 6.61 0.71
CA LYS A 182 12.62 6.73 1.22
C LYS A 182 11.75 7.46 0.21
N ILE A 183 10.47 7.16 0.22
CA ILE A 183 9.45 7.84 -0.57
C ILE A 183 8.78 8.90 0.31
N SER A 184 8.72 10.17 -0.10
CA SER A 184 7.91 11.20 0.57
C SER A 184 6.50 11.26 -0.02
N GLY A 185 6.33 11.83 -1.21
CA GLY A 185 5.05 11.81 -1.94
C GLY A 185 4.89 10.49 -2.69
N TYR A 186 3.70 9.88 -2.68
CA TYR A 186 3.22 8.80 -3.56
C TYR A 186 1.78 8.49 -3.12
N HIS A 187 0.79 9.16 -3.71
CA HIS A 187 -0.59 9.14 -3.21
C HIS A 187 -1.65 9.02 -4.32
N SER A 188 -1.26 8.60 -5.53
CA SER A 188 -2.19 8.36 -6.64
C SER A 188 -2.38 6.87 -6.90
N TRP A 189 -3.62 6.40 -6.92
CA TRP A 189 -3.93 5.02 -7.30
C TRP A 189 -3.64 4.75 -8.79
N VAL A 190 -3.89 5.73 -9.67
CA VAL A 190 -3.60 5.61 -11.10
C VAL A 190 -2.10 5.41 -11.31
N LYS A 191 -1.28 6.24 -10.66
CA LYS A 191 0.18 6.10 -10.72
C LYS A 191 0.64 4.76 -10.14
N PHE A 192 0.04 4.32 -9.03
CA PHE A 192 0.34 3.01 -8.43
C PHE A 192 0.03 1.87 -9.39
N ALA A 193 -1.17 1.84 -9.97
CA ALA A 193 -1.59 0.80 -10.91
C ALA A 193 -0.68 0.74 -12.15
N LEU A 194 -0.34 1.91 -12.71
CA LEU A 194 0.60 2.01 -13.84
C LEU A 194 2.01 1.56 -13.46
N ASP A 195 2.51 1.91 -12.29
CA ASP A 195 3.82 1.45 -11.85
C ASP A 195 3.82 -0.05 -11.53
N GLU A 196 2.73 -0.59 -10.97
CA GLU A 196 2.63 -1.98 -10.54
C GLU A 196 2.63 -2.92 -11.76
N VAL A 197 1.84 -2.61 -12.80
CA VAL A 197 1.84 -3.37 -14.05
C VAL A 197 3.20 -3.31 -14.78
N ASN A 198 3.96 -2.24 -14.54
CA ASN A 198 5.31 -2.06 -15.09
C ASN A 198 6.42 -2.60 -14.16
N GLY A 199 6.08 -3.27 -13.05
CA GLY A 199 7.07 -3.79 -12.09
C GLY A 199 7.92 -2.73 -11.39
N ARG A 200 7.45 -1.48 -11.38
CA ARG A 200 8.12 -0.34 -10.74
C ARG A 200 7.76 -0.22 -9.27
N VAL A 201 6.59 -0.66 -8.83
CA VAL A 201 6.24 -0.74 -7.41
C VAL A 201 5.99 -2.18 -6.97
N ASP A 202 6.20 -2.41 -5.68
CA ASP A 202 5.93 -3.68 -5.02
C ASP A 202 5.09 -3.40 -3.77
N TYR A 203 3.86 -3.91 -3.75
CA TYR A 203 2.95 -3.80 -2.63
C TYR A 203 3.33 -4.82 -1.56
N LEU A 204 3.60 -4.36 -0.33
CA LEU A 204 4.07 -5.23 0.77
C LEU A 204 2.98 -5.57 1.79
N GLY A 205 1.72 -5.21 1.50
CA GLY A 205 0.59 -5.38 2.40
C GLY A 205 0.02 -4.09 2.99
N TYR A 206 -1.16 -4.21 3.59
CA TYR A 206 -1.88 -3.08 4.17
C TYR A 206 -1.30 -2.66 5.52
N LYS A 207 -1.57 -1.42 5.95
CA LYS A 207 -0.97 -0.83 7.15
C LYS A 207 -1.84 0.20 7.87
N TYR A 208 -3.12 -0.08 7.97
CA TYR A 208 -4.05 0.74 8.75
C TYR A 208 -3.68 0.82 10.25
N ASP A 209 -3.92 1.99 10.86
CA ASP A 209 -3.83 2.21 12.31
C ASP A 209 -5.22 2.08 12.97
N LEU A 210 -5.91 0.98 12.70
CA LEU A 210 -7.25 0.71 13.23
C LEU A 210 -7.20 -0.27 14.42
N GLY A 211 -8.14 -0.11 15.34
CA GLY A 211 -8.38 -1.04 16.47
C GLY A 211 -9.10 -2.34 16.08
N GLY A 212 -9.38 -2.54 14.79
CA GLY A 212 -10.02 -3.71 14.18
C GLY A 212 -9.36 -4.08 12.84
N PRO A 213 -9.96 -4.96 12.00
CA PRO A 213 -9.41 -5.29 10.69
C PRO A 213 -9.24 -4.02 9.85
N GLY A 214 -8.13 -3.97 9.11
CA GLY A 214 -7.76 -2.84 8.26
C GLY A 214 -8.67 -2.70 7.03
N PRO A 215 -8.72 -3.72 6.14
CA PRO A 215 -9.55 -3.75 4.93
C PRO A 215 -11.04 -3.80 5.27
N GLY A 216 -11.85 -3.13 4.45
CA GLY A 216 -13.31 -3.08 4.63
C GLY A 216 -13.98 -1.96 3.84
N ASN A 217 -13.19 -0.98 3.37
CA ASN A 217 -13.62 0.04 2.45
C ASN A 217 -12.72 -0.02 1.20
N PRO A 218 -13.25 -0.43 0.02
CA PRO A 218 -12.44 -0.61 -1.19
C PRO A 218 -11.94 0.72 -1.78
N HIS A 219 -12.44 1.87 -1.34
CA HIS A 219 -12.12 3.18 -1.91
C HIS A 219 -10.93 3.87 -1.24
N VAL A 220 -10.23 3.19 -0.35
CA VAL A 220 -9.01 3.71 0.28
C VAL A 220 -8.06 2.56 0.53
N VAL A 221 -6.77 2.81 0.35
CA VAL A 221 -5.72 1.88 0.75
C VAL A 221 -4.74 2.62 1.66
N THR A 222 -4.43 2.05 2.83
CA THR A 222 -3.24 2.42 3.61
C THR A 222 -2.25 1.29 3.51
N LEU A 223 -1.07 1.53 2.96
CA LEU A 223 -0.14 0.48 2.55
C LEU A 223 1.31 0.70 2.94
N GLN A 224 2.09 -0.38 2.78
CA GLN A 224 3.53 -0.37 2.70
C GLN A 224 3.96 -0.78 1.28
N MET A 225 5.01 -0.14 0.75
CA MET A 225 5.48 -0.43 -0.62
C MET A 225 7.00 -0.27 -0.77
N LEU A 226 7.54 -0.94 -1.77
CA LEU A 226 8.78 -0.55 -2.44
C LEU A 226 8.47 0.16 -3.75
N TRP A 227 9.39 1.03 -4.14
CA TRP A 227 9.38 1.68 -5.44
C TRP A 227 10.78 1.65 -6.03
N ASN A 228 10.89 1.05 -7.20
CA ASN A 228 12.09 0.97 -7.99
C ASN A 228 12.14 2.20 -8.90
N HIS A 229 12.97 3.16 -8.51
CA HIS A 229 13.26 4.32 -9.35
C HIS A 229 14.22 3.88 -10.46
N MET A 230 13.76 3.96 -11.71
CA MET A 230 14.50 3.58 -12.90
C MET A 230 14.93 4.84 -13.68
N ASP A 231 16.06 4.78 -14.39
CA ASP A 231 16.44 5.83 -15.34
C ASP A 231 15.74 5.65 -16.69
N MET A 232 15.95 6.59 -17.62
CA MET A 232 15.38 6.56 -18.98
C MET A 232 15.79 5.33 -19.81
N ARG A 233 16.82 4.58 -19.38
CA ARG A 233 17.26 3.34 -20.02
C ARG A 233 16.71 2.09 -19.34
N GLY A 234 15.77 2.27 -18.40
CA GLY A 234 15.16 1.19 -17.63
C GLY A 234 16.09 0.57 -16.58
N ARG A 235 17.20 1.23 -16.24
CA ARG A 235 18.16 0.72 -15.25
C ARG A 235 17.76 1.18 -13.86
N LEU A 236 17.86 0.28 -12.88
CA LEU A 236 17.56 0.57 -11.48
C LEU A 236 18.54 1.59 -10.90
N VAL A 237 18.03 2.78 -10.58
CA VAL A 237 18.78 3.87 -9.92
C VAL A 237 18.72 3.68 -8.40
N ALA A 238 17.52 3.49 -7.85
CA ALA A 238 17.31 3.36 -6.41
C ALA A 238 16.10 2.50 -6.08
N GLU A 239 16.19 1.78 -4.95
CA GLU A 239 15.05 1.10 -4.33
C GLU A 239 14.60 1.91 -3.11
N LEU A 240 13.40 2.46 -3.21
CA LEU A 240 12.82 3.37 -2.24
C LEU A 240 11.77 2.61 -1.42
N PHE A 241 11.73 2.86 -0.12
CA PHE A 241 10.76 2.22 0.77
C PHE A 241 9.83 3.25 1.37
N LYS A 242 8.52 2.99 1.27
CA LYS A 242 7.49 3.71 2.00
C LYS A 242 6.99 2.80 3.10
N LYS A 243 7.42 3.07 4.34
CA LYS A 243 6.97 2.32 5.52
C LYS A 243 5.46 2.41 5.71
N LYS A 244 4.85 3.54 5.35
CA LYS A 244 3.42 3.78 5.40
C LYS A 244 3.06 4.88 4.39
N GLY A 245 2.04 4.62 3.59
CA GLY A 245 1.39 5.56 2.68
C GLY A 245 -0.09 5.27 2.60
N GLY A 246 -0.81 6.08 1.85
CA GLY A 246 -2.19 5.77 1.51
C GLY A 246 -2.74 6.71 0.46
N PHE A 247 -3.79 6.26 -0.22
CA PHE A 247 -4.46 6.97 -1.29
C PHE A 247 -5.92 6.50 -1.41
N PHE A 248 -6.75 7.31 -2.05
CA PHE A 248 -8.08 6.88 -2.48
C PHE A 248 -7.97 5.94 -3.68
N VAL A 249 -8.89 4.99 -3.81
CA VAL A 249 -8.96 4.06 -4.93
C VAL A 249 -10.22 4.33 -5.74
N GLY A 250 -10.05 4.43 -7.06
CA GLY A 250 -11.10 4.63 -8.04
C GLY A 250 -11.62 6.08 -8.16
N CYS A 251 -11.25 6.96 -7.24
CA CYS A 251 -11.49 8.41 -7.33
C CYS A 251 -10.86 9.01 -8.60
N SER A 252 -11.55 9.90 -9.31
CA SER A 252 -10.93 10.59 -10.47
C SER A 252 -9.90 11.64 -10.05
N PRO A 253 -8.93 11.98 -10.92
CA PRO A 253 -7.99 13.08 -10.68
C PRO A 253 -8.69 14.40 -10.36
N ALA A 254 -9.82 14.68 -11.03
CA ALA A 254 -10.61 15.89 -10.77
C ALA A 254 -11.23 15.89 -9.36
N CYS A 255 -11.80 14.76 -8.93
CA CYS A 255 -12.35 14.61 -7.59
C CYS A 255 -11.26 14.71 -6.51
N GLU A 256 -10.12 14.04 -6.69
CA GLU A 256 -9.01 14.13 -5.75
C GLU A 256 -8.44 15.55 -5.64
N MET A 257 -8.26 16.25 -6.76
CA MET A 257 -7.87 17.66 -6.78
C MET A 257 -8.92 18.57 -6.13
N ALA A 258 -10.20 18.29 -6.28
CA ALA A 258 -11.27 19.07 -5.65
C ALA A 258 -11.23 18.95 -4.11
N LEU A 259 -11.10 17.72 -3.59
CA LEU A 259 -10.96 17.46 -2.15
C LEU A 259 -9.71 18.15 -1.58
N ALA A 260 -8.59 18.03 -2.29
CA ALA A 260 -7.33 18.64 -1.90
C ALA A 260 -7.37 20.17 -1.96
N THR A 261 -7.95 20.76 -3.01
CA THR A 261 -8.06 22.21 -3.17
C THR A 261 -8.93 22.80 -2.07
N LEU A 262 -10.07 22.17 -1.76
CA LEU A 262 -10.90 22.59 -0.63
C LEU A 262 -10.13 22.55 0.70
N ALA A 263 -9.44 21.44 1.00
CA ALA A 263 -8.63 21.31 2.20
C ALA A 263 -7.48 22.34 2.25
N TYR A 264 -6.93 22.72 1.09
CA TYR A 264 -5.90 23.75 0.96
C TYR A 264 -6.41 25.13 1.39
N TYR A 265 -7.59 25.56 0.93
CA TYR A 265 -8.19 26.84 1.33
C TYR A 265 -8.57 26.83 2.81
N GLU A 266 -9.15 25.73 3.30
CA GLU A 266 -9.44 25.57 4.73
C GLU A 266 -8.18 25.67 5.60
N GLY A 267 -7.05 25.16 5.13
CA GLY A 267 -5.76 25.28 5.83
C GLY A 267 -5.20 26.69 5.88
N HIS A 268 -5.34 27.47 4.81
CA HIS A 268 -4.97 28.89 4.83
C HIS A 268 -5.81 29.71 5.81
N LEU A 269 -7.03 29.26 6.10
CA LEU A 269 -7.92 29.86 7.11
C LEU A 269 -7.73 29.29 8.51
N GLY A 270 -6.75 28.39 8.71
CA GLY A 270 -6.48 27.77 10.02
C GLY A 270 -7.54 26.77 10.48
N LEU A 271 -8.37 26.24 9.57
CA LEU A 271 -9.46 25.30 9.89
C LEU A 271 -8.99 23.83 9.99
N LEU A 272 -7.69 23.59 9.80
CA LEU A 272 -7.08 22.27 9.95
C LEU A 272 -6.48 22.11 11.34
N THR A 273 -6.68 20.95 11.96
CA THR A 273 -6.02 20.59 13.22
C THR A 273 -4.79 19.73 12.91
N ASN A 274 -3.60 20.19 13.29
CA ASN A 274 -2.34 19.48 13.01
C ASN A 274 -2.17 19.09 11.54
N GLN A 275 -2.55 19.99 10.62
CA GLN A 275 -2.51 19.75 9.15
C GLN A 275 -3.51 18.69 8.67
N LYS A 276 -4.58 18.45 9.44
CA LYS A 276 -5.60 17.45 9.12
C LYS A 276 -7.01 18.03 9.18
N LYS A 277 -7.85 17.59 8.26
CA LYS A 277 -9.30 17.75 8.31
C LYS A 277 -9.96 16.40 8.58
N ARG A 278 -10.70 16.30 9.68
CA ARG A 278 -11.56 15.14 9.96
C ARG A 278 -12.85 15.28 9.15
N VAL A 279 -13.18 14.28 8.35
CA VAL A 279 -14.40 14.25 7.51
C VAL A 279 -14.97 12.84 7.46
N LYS A 280 -16.28 12.75 7.28
CA LYS A 280 -16.95 11.51 6.88
C LYS A 280 -17.50 11.69 5.47
N PHE A 281 -17.16 10.77 4.58
CA PHE A 281 -17.81 10.67 3.28
C PHE A 281 -17.71 9.26 2.70
N GLY A 282 -18.65 8.90 1.81
CA GLY A 282 -18.86 7.51 1.42
C GLY A 282 -19.05 6.63 2.65
N ASP A 283 -18.41 5.47 2.65
CA ASP A 283 -18.49 4.50 3.75
C ASP A 283 -17.36 4.67 4.78
N GLY A 284 -16.73 5.85 4.85
CA GLY A 284 -15.52 6.04 5.65
C GLY A 284 -15.42 7.36 6.39
N VAL A 285 -14.69 7.32 7.50
CA VAL A 285 -14.18 8.48 8.23
C VAL A 285 -12.69 8.63 7.93
N TYR A 286 -12.28 9.84 7.58
CA TYR A 286 -10.92 10.14 7.15
C TYR A 286 -10.33 11.34 7.89
N ASP A 287 -9.04 11.26 8.16
CA ASP A 287 -8.18 12.42 8.34
C ASP A 287 -7.59 12.75 6.97
N LEU A 288 -8.09 13.80 6.32
CA LEU A 288 -7.46 14.36 5.14
C LEU A 288 -6.24 15.16 5.57
N VAL A 289 -5.05 14.63 5.30
CA VAL A 289 -3.79 15.32 5.59
C VAL A 289 -3.53 16.29 4.45
N MET A 290 -3.33 17.56 4.77
CA MET A 290 -3.02 18.63 3.83
C MET A 290 -1.82 19.40 4.34
N TYR A 291 -0.71 19.31 3.60
CA TYR A 291 0.47 20.13 3.85
C TYR A 291 0.59 21.18 2.77
N HIS A 292 0.69 22.43 3.19
CA HIS A 292 1.12 23.54 2.33
C HIS A 292 2.63 23.51 2.14
N ALA A 293 3.08 24.13 1.04
CA ALA A 293 4.45 24.54 0.90
C ALA A 293 4.84 25.43 2.08
N THR A 294 6.12 25.48 2.38
CA THR A 294 6.64 26.31 3.46
C THR A 294 7.58 27.35 2.88
N THR A 295 7.38 28.60 3.25
CA THR A 295 8.21 29.73 2.82
C THR A 295 9.51 29.79 3.63
N GLN A 296 10.48 30.59 3.19
CA GLN A 296 11.81 30.66 3.81
C GLN A 296 11.76 31.09 5.29
N ASP A 297 10.79 31.94 5.65
CA ASP A 297 10.50 32.41 7.01
C ASP A 297 9.70 31.40 7.85
N GLY A 298 9.35 30.23 7.29
CA GLY A 298 8.60 29.18 7.98
C GLY A 298 7.08 29.34 7.94
N GLY A 299 6.57 30.31 7.17
CA GLY A 299 5.14 30.53 6.95
C GLY A 299 4.50 29.52 5.98
N LEU A 300 3.18 29.62 5.85
CA LEU A 300 2.43 28.88 4.83
C LEU A 300 2.69 29.48 3.45
N GLY A 301 3.13 28.65 2.52
CA GLY A 301 3.30 28.98 1.12
C GLY A 301 2.02 28.79 0.32
N LYS A 302 2.05 29.27 -0.93
CA LYS A 302 0.89 29.31 -1.82
C LYS A 302 0.64 28.00 -2.58
N HIS A 303 1.42 26.96 -2.35
CA HIS A 303 1.40 25.72 -3.13
C HIS A 303 0.99 24.55 -2.24
N VAL A 304 0.39 23.52 -2.83
CA VAL A 304 0.20 22.25 -2.12
C VAL A 304 1.53 21.49 -2.08
N ARG A 305 1.87 20.89 -0.93
CA ARG A 305 3.09 20.08 -0.75
C ARG A 305 2.80 18.60 -0.57
N SER A 306 1.64 18.24 -0.06
CA SER A 306 1.19 16.85 0.03
C SER A 306 -0.27 16.82 0.46
N PHE A 307 -1.02 15.90 -0.14
CA PHE A 307 -2.37 15.58 0.25
C PHE A 307 -2.55 14.07 0.24
N PHE A 308 -3.17 13.51 1.27
CA PHE A 308 -3.52 12.08 1.31
C PHE A 308 -4.52 11.75 2.42
N PRO A 309 -5.30 10.67 2.28
CA PRO A 309 -6.17 10.18 3.33
C PRO A 309 -5.42 9.36 4.39
N ILE A 310 -5.85 9.51 5.64
CA ILE A 310 -5.69 8.51 6.69
C ILE A 310 -7.08 7.95 6.99
N TYR A 311 -7.30 6.66 6.74
CA TYR A 311 -8.57 6.00 7.03
C TYR A 311 -8.69 5.66 8.52
N LEU A 312 -9.88 5.88 9.07
CA LEU A 312 -10.16 5.78 10.51
C LEU A 312 -11.29 4.80 10.83
N GLY A 313 -11.83 4.11 9.81
CA GLY A 313 -12.95 3.19 9.92
C GLY A 313 -14.25 3.76 9.35
N ASP A 314 -15.33 2.99 9.46
CA ASP A 314 -16.68 3.30 8.96
C ASP A 314 -17.50 4.21 9.92
N GLY A 315 -16.94 4.50 11.10
CA GLY A 315 -17.60 5.26 12.16
C GLY A 315 -18.46 4.44 13.11
N SER A 316 -18.49 3.11 12.98
CA SER A 316 -19.18 2.20 13.93
C SER A 316 -18.45 2.08 15.27
N GLN A 317 -17.15 2.38 15.30
CA GLN A 317 -16.36 2.51 16.53
C GLN A 317 -16.27 3.97 16.95
N GLY A 318 -17.31 4.45 17.65
CA GLY A 318 -17.43 5.87 17.97
C GLY A 318 -18.41 6.23 19.09
N ALA A 319 -18.38 5.54 20.23
CA ALA A 319 -18.84 6.10 21.51
C ALA A 319 -18.20 5.36 22.71
N GLY A 320 -17.53 6.12 23.59
CA GLY A 320 -16.90 5.64 24.83
C GLY A 320 -15.41 5.36 24.64
N GLY A 321 -14.49 6.12 25.21
CA GLY A 321 -14.41 6.39 26.65
C GLY A 321 -13.38 5.41 27.21
N SER A 322 -12.30 5.93 27.80
CA SER A 322 -11.25 5.13 28.45
C SER A 322 -11.85 4.04 29.33
N GLY A 323 -11.56 2.79 29.04
CA GLY A 323 -11.95 1.67 29.87
C GLY A 323 -11.26 0.42 29.37
N ASP A 324 -10.37 -0.14 30.20
CA ASP A 324 -9.64 -1.36 29.94
C ASP A 324 -10.57 -2.47 29.42
N VAL A 325 -10.34 -2.89 28.19
CA VAL A 325 -10.83 -4.18 27.69
C VAL A 325 -9.61 -5.07 27.57
N VAL A 326 -9.58 -6.11 28.40
CA VAL A 326 -8.61 -7.20 28.35
C VAL A 326 -8.74 -7.88 26.99
N VAL A 327 -7.95 -7.43 26.02
CA VAL A 327 -7.77 -8.10 24.74
C VAL A 327 -6.85 -9.28 24.97
N LYS A 328 -7.38 -10.51 24.87
CA LYS A 328 -6.52 -11.68 24.65
C LYS A 328 -5.87 -11.52 23.27
N PRO A 329 -4.55 -11.36 23.16
CA PRO A 329 -3.90 -11.17 21.87
C PRO A 329 -3.99 -12.47 21.04
N ARG A 330 -4.46 -12.41 19.80
CA ARG A 330 -4.05 -13.36 18.75
C ARG A 330 -2.71 -12.88 18.19
N PRO A 331 -1.59 -13.59 18.40
CA PRO A 331 -0.29 -13.04 18.05
C PRO A 331 -0.01 -13.11 16.54
N ALA A 332 0.13 -11.95 15.91
CA ALA A 332 0.75 -11.76 14.60
C ALA A 332 2.29 -11.96 14.67
N ARG A 333 2.74 -13.15 15.04
CA ARG A 333 4.10 -13.64 14.78
C ARG A 333 4.01 -14.78 13.77
N LEU A 334 5.12 -15.11 13.09
CA LEU A 334 5.32 -16.47 12.59
C LEU A 334 5.10 -17.38 13.81
N GLN A 335 3.90 -17.93 13.96
CA GLN A 335 3.58 -18.75 15.12
C GLN A 335 4.26 -20.08 14.86
N ASN A 336 5.22 -20.44 15.68
CA ASN A 336 5.71 -21.82 15.76
C ASN A 336 5.62 -22.27 17.23
N CYS A 337 4.56 -21.83 17.91
CA CYS A 337 4.38 -21.94 19.35
C CYS A 337 3.04 -22.55 19.75
N GLY A 338 2.15 -22.87 18.79
CA GLY A 338 0.91 -23.59 19.01
C GLY A 338 1.13 -25.09 19.31
N ASP A 339 0.04 -25.84 19.31
CA ASP A 339 0.02 -27.28 19.60
C ASP A 339 0.72 -28.11 18.52
N LEU A 340 0.63 -27.70 17.25
CA LEU A 340 1.47 -28.22 16.17
C LEU A 340 2.57 -27.24 15.84
N ARG A 341 3.80 -27.73 15.74
CA ARG A 341 4.99 -26.92 15.47
C ARG A 341 5.83 -27.55 14.37
N ILE A 342 6.42 -26.73 13.50
CA ILE A 342 7.48 -27.15 12.61
C ILE A 342 8.75 -27.25 13.45
N ARG A 343 9.23 -28.47 13.66
CA ARG A 343 10.37 -28.76 14.55
C ARG A 343 11.70 -28.52 13.84
N ALA A 344 11.88 -29.14 12.68
CA ALA A 344 13.13 -29.10 11.95
C ALA A 344 12.91 -29.29 10.44
N ALA A 345 13.92 -28.98 9.64
CA ALA A 345 13.91 -29.29 8.21
C ALA A 345 15.33 -29.55 7.68
N LEU A 346 15.43 -30.29 6.58
CA LEU A 346 16.65 -30.47 5.80
C LEU A 346 16.44 -29.93 4.36
N PRO A 347 16.71 -28.64 4.11
CA PRO A 347 16.55 -28.01 2.79
C PRO A 347 17.66 -28.31 1.78
N ASN A 348 18.78 -28.90 2.20
CA ASN A 348 19.96 -29.09 1.35
C ASN A 348 20.67 -30.40 1.71
N PRO A 349 20.07 -31.56 1.37
CA PRO A 349 20.70 -32.87 1.59
C PRO A 349 21.97 -33.06 0.75
N PRO A 350 22.87 -33.99 1.12
CA PRO A 350 24.09 -34.26 0.35
C PRO A 350 23.80 -35.01 -0.97
N GLY A 351 24.56 -34.68 -2.03
CA GLY A 351 24.49 -35.34 -3.35
C GLY A 351 23.69 -34.59 -4.42
N GLU A 352 23.65 -35.13 -5.64
CA GLU A 352 23.03 -34.49 -6.81
C GLU A 352 21.53 -34.80 -7.01
N ASP A 353 20.95 -35.73 -6.23
CA ASP A 353 19.58 -36.23 -6.45
C ASP A 353 18.49 -35.54 -5.61
N GLN A 354 17.40 -35.21 -6.31
CA GLN A 354 16.17 -34.62 -5.80
C GLN A 354 15.33 -35.67 -5.04
N GLY A 355 14.94 -35.37 -3.80
CA GLY A 355 13.91 -36.15 -3.07
C GLY A 355 14.26 -36.58 -1.64
N THR A 356 15.39 -36.15 -1.09
CA THR A 356 15.79 -36.46 0.31
C THR A 356 15.56 -35.28 1.27
N GLU A 357 14.89 -34.24 0.79
CA GLU A 357 14.42 -33.12 1.59
C GLU A 357 13.26 -33.54 2.51
N TRP A 358 13.23 -33.00 3.72
CA TRP A 358 12.16 -33.31 4.66
C TRP A 358 11.91 -32.16 5.63
N VAL A 359 10.71 -32.18 6.21
CA VAL A 359 10.26 -31.29 7.27
C VAL A 359 9.73 -32.14 8.41
N GLU A 360 10.04 -31.80 9.64
CA GLU A 360 9.49 -32.42 10.83
C GLU A 360 8.44 -31.54 11.49
N ILE A 361 7.31 -32.15 11.82
CA ILE A 361 6.20 -31.54 12.56
C ILE A 361 6.12 -32.23 13.92
N TRP A 362 5.85 -31.46 14.96
CA TRP A 362 5.76 -31.93 16.33
C TRP A 362 4.40 -31.56 16.93
N ASN A 363 3.69 -32.55 17.48
CA ASN A 363 2.57 -32.32 18.38
C ASN A 363 3.11 -32.01 19.78
N ALA A 364 3.17 -30.72 20.11
CA ALA A 364 3.61 -30.21 21.40
C ALA A 364 2.49 -30.19 22.47
N SER A 365 1.28 -30.66 22.14
CA SER A 365 0.15 -30.71 23.06
C SER A 365 0.09 -32.02 23.86
N GLY A 366 -0.77 -32.04 24.89
CA GLY A 366 -1.08 -33.23 25.69
C GLY A 366 -2.18 -34.13 25.11
N SER A 367 -2.66 -33.85 23.90
CA SER A 367 -3.74 -34.60 23.25
C SER A 367 -3.39 -35.02 21.83
N ASP A 368 -4.04 -36.06 21.34
CA ASP A 368 -3.88 -36.52 19.96
C ASP A 368 -4.51 -35.51 18.99
N ILE A 369 -3.87 -35.28 17.84
CA ILE A 369 -4.33 -34.33 16.81
C ILE A 369 -4.62 -35.06 15.51
N VAL A 370 -5.82 -34.87 14.97
CA VAL A 370 -6.22 -35.39 13.66
C VAL A 370 -5.63 -34.50 12.57
N LEU A 371 -4.85 -35.09 11.66
CA LEU A 371 -4.12 -34.41 10.59
C LEU A 371 -4.78 -34.56 9.21
N GLN A 372 -6.02 -35.08 9.15
CA GLN A 372 -6.71 -35.31 7.89
C GLN A 372 -6.85 -33.99 7.11
N GLY A 373 -6.28 -33.94 5.90
CA GLY A 373 -6.31 -32.76 5.03
C GLY A 373 -5.25 -31.70 5.34
N PHE A 374 -4.34 -31.96 6.27
CA PHE A 374 -3.27 -31.03 6.60
C PHE A 374 -2.16 -31.10 5.56
N GLU A 375 -1.48 -29.99 5.36
CA GLU A 375 -0.39 -29.89 4.39
C GLU A 375 0.69 -28.91 4.83
N LEU A 376 1.89 -29.13 4.31
CA LEU A 376 2.97 -28.16 4.35
C LEU A 376 2.96 -27.33 3.07
N ARG A 377 3.42 -26.10 3.14
CA ARG A 377 3.62 -25.23 1.97
C ARG A 377 4.99 -24.56 2.02
N ASP A 378 5.58 -24.35 0.85
CA ASP A 378 6.78 -23.52 0.73
C ASP A 378 6.44 -22.04 0.54
N LYS A 379 7.46 -21.21 0.28
CA LYS A 379 7.29 -19.77 0.00
C LYS A 379 6.38 -19.48 -1.20
N MET A 380 6.30 -20.38 -2.18
CA MET A 380 5.45 -20.24 -3.37
C MET A 380 4.06 -20.86 -3.15
N SER A 381 3.71 -21.22 -1.91
CA SER A 381 2.48 -21.92 -1.54
C SER A 381 2.30 -23.29 -2.21
N ARG A 382 3.38 -23.89 -2.72
CA ARG A 382 3.31 -25.21 -3.32
C ARG A 382 3.09 -26.27 -2.24
N PRO A 383 2.05 -27.12 -2.34
CA PRO A 383 1.67 -28.01 -1.26
C PRO A 383 2.55 -29.25 -1.18
N GLN A 384 2.67 -29.77 0.04
CA GLN A 384 3.12 -31.12 0.37
C GLN A 384 2.10 -31.70 1.35
N PRO A 385 1.17 -32.55 0.87
CA PRO A 385 0.19 -33.20 1.71
C PRO A 385 0.85 -34.06 2.80
N ILE A 386 0.22 -34.11 3.97
CA ILE A 386 0.61 -35.00 5.06
C ILE A 386 -0.25 -36.27 4.97
N ALA A 387 0.40 -37.43 4.82
CA ALA A 387 -0.31 -38.70 4.63
C ALA A 387 -0.89 -39.27 5.93
N GLU A 388 -0.23 -39.00 7.05
CA GLU A 388 -0.69 -39.41 8.38
C GLU A 388 -2.02 -38.75 8.73
N LYS A 389 -2.95 -39.56 9.25
CA LYS A 389 -4.29 -39.10 9.64
C LYS A 389 -4.35 -38.59 11.08
N GLU A 390 -3.37 -38.93 11.90
CA GLU A 390 -3.35 -38.63 13.33
C GLU A 390 -1.90 -38.54 13.82
N LEU A 391 -1.64 -37.60 14.73
CA LEU A 391 -0.36 -37.45 15.41
C LEU A 391 -0.58 -37.45 16.92
N LYS A 392 -0.04 -38.47 17.60
CA LYS A 392 -0.22 -38.65 19.05
C LYS A 392 0.41 -37.51 19.86
N ALA A 393 -0.11 -37.28 21.06
CA ALA A 393 0.45 -36.30 21.99
C ALA A 393 1.98 -36.48 22.14
N GLY A 394 2.75 -35.41 21.96
CA GLY A 394 4.22 -35.43 22.04
C GLY A 394 4.95 -36.01 20.82
N GLN A 395 4.23 -36.59 19.83
CA GLN A 395 4.86 -37.28 18.70
C GLN A 395 5.45 -36.30 17.68
N ILE A 396 6.57 -36.71 17.07
CA ILE A 396 7.20 -36.03 15.94
C ILE A 396 6.95 -36.86 14.68
N LEU A 397 6.52 -36.20 13.62
CA LEU A 397 6.33 -36.77 12.29
C LEU A 397 7.31 -36.12 11.32
N ARG A 398 8.03 -36.95 10.56
CA ARG A 398 8.86 -36.49 9.44
C ARG A 398 8.11 -36.65 8.13
N VAL A 399 7.89 -35.54 7.44
CA VAL A 399 7.25 -35.47 6.13
C VAL A 399 8.33 -35.30 5.06
N ALA A 400 8.42 -36.26 4.14
CA ALA A 400 9.30 -36.15 2.98
C ALA A 400 8.74 -35.13 1.99
N VAL A 401 9.60 -34.29 1.42
CA VAL A 401 9.23 -33.32 0.39
C VAL A 401 9.45 -33.98 -0.97
N THR A 402 8.36 -34.32 -1.66
CA THR A 402 8.41 -35.05 -2.92
C THR A 402 8.33 -34.09 -4.10
N ARG A 403 9.43 -33.92 -4.85
CA ARG A 403 9.50 -33.08 -6.05
C ARG A 403 9.02 -33.83 -7.30
N GLN A 404 7.76 -34.29 -7.30
CA GLN A 404 7.23 -35.05 -8.45
C GLN A 404 6.92 -34.14 -9.66
N THR A 405 6.46 -32.91 -9.40
CA THR A 405 6.19 -31.89 -10.41
C THR A 405 6.65 -30.50 -9.93
N ALA A 406 6.66 -29.52 -10.83
CA ALA A 406 7.01 -28.13 -10.50
C ALA A 406 6.07 -27.50 -9.44
N ASP A 407 4.87 -28.07 -9.27
CA ASP A 407 3.82 -27.59 -8.37
C ASP A 407 3.90 -28.18 -6.96
N HIS A 408 4.79 -29.13 -6.70
CA HIS A 408 5.03 -29.66 -5.36
C HIS A 408 5.95 -28.73 -4.56
N MET A 409 5.81 -28.76 -3.23
CA MET A 409 6.67 -28.03 -2.31
C MET A 409 8.16 -28.22 -2.66
N GLN A 410 8.94 -27.15 -2.65
CA GLN A 410 10.39 -27.20 -2.83
C GLN A 410 11.09 -26.36 -1.77
N LEU A 411 12.08 -26.96 -1.11
CA LEU A 411 12.94 -26.25 -0.18
C LEU A 411 14.12 -25.65 -0.93
N SER A 412 14.32 -24.33 -0.81
CA SER A 412 15.48 -23.66 -1.42
C SER A 412 16.65 -23.63 -0.44
N ASN A 413 17.86 -23.86 -0.95
CA ASN A 413 19.12 -23.89 -0.21
C ASN A 413 19.58 -22.47 0.20
N ARG A 414 19.01 -21.40 -0.39
CA ARG A 414 19.43 -20.00 -0.16
C ARG A 414 18.62 -19.29 0.91
N ARG A 415 17.31 -19.56 0.93
CA ARG A 415 16.31 -19.06 1.88
C ARG A 415 14.97 -19.73 1.56
N GLY A 416 14.12 -19.92 2.56
CA GLY A 416 12.79 -20.47 2.36
C GLY A 416 11.83 -20.13 3.49
N LEU A 417 10.56 -20.42 3.23
CA LEU A 417 9.47 -20.40 4.19
C LEU A 417 8.87 -21.80 4.19
N ILE A 418 8.56 -22.31 5.36
CA ILE A 418 7.78 -23.55 5.55
C ILE A 418 6.60 -23.16 6.41
N SER A 419 5.39 -23.42 5.92
CA SER A 419 4.15 -23.23 6.69
C SER A 419 3.36 -24.53 6.78
N LEU A 420 2.68 -24.73 7.90
CA LEU A 420 1.78 -25.84 8.18
C LEU A 420 0.35 -25.32 8.18
N HIS A 421 -0.51 -25.96 7.41
CA HIS A 421 -1.91 -25.58 7.24
C HIS A 421 -2.83 -26.75 7.61
N ASP A 422 -4.00 -26.42 8.17
CA ASP A 422 -5.07 -27.39 8.38
C ASP A 422 -5.91 -27.64 7.11
N ALA A 423 -6.93 -28.49 7.22
CA ALA A 423 -7.84 -28.83 6.13
C ALA A 423 -8.70 -27.65 5.62
N ALA A 424 -8.86 -26.58 6.42
CA ALA A 424 -9.54 -25.35 6.01
C ALA A 424 -8.58 -24.35 5.35
N GLY A 425 -7.28 -24.66 5.31
CA GLY A 425 -6.23 -23.78 4.78
C GLY A 425 -5.68 -22.80 5.81
N GLU A 426 -6.13 -22.85 7.07
CA GLU A 426 -5.65 -21.98 8.15
C GLU A 426 -4.21 -22.33 8.51
N MET A 427 -3.38 -21.30 8.65
CA MET A 427 -1.96 -21.49 8.98
C MET A 427 -1.79 -21.72 10.49
N LEU A 428 -1.40 -22.93 10.86
CA LEU A 428 -1.18 -23.33 12.25
C LEU A 428 0.24 -23.01 12.73
N ALA A 429 1.23 -23.19 11.84
CA ALA A 429 2.61 -22.88 12.16
C ALA A 429 3.41 -22.38 10.94
N ALA A 430 4.43 -21.56 11.16
CA ALA A 430 5.34 -21.14 10.10
C ALA A 430 6.75 -20.81 10.60
N VAL A 431 7.75 -21.19 9.81
CA VAL A 431 9.17 -20.93 10.07
C VAL A 431 9.86 -20.44 8.79
N SER A 432 10.70 -19.42 8.94
CA SER A 432 11.55 -18.92 7.85
C SER A 432 13.00 -19.29 8.11
N TYR A 433 13.73 -19.62 7.07
CA TYR A 433 15.15 -19.93 7.18
C TYR A 433 16.00 -19.21 6.12
N GLY A 434 17.26 -18.98 6.48
CA GLY A 434 18.27 -18.36 5.62
C GLY A 434 18.97 -19.38 4.71
N ARG A 435 20.24 -19.14 4.41
CA ARG A 435 21.05 -20.09 3.62
C ARG A 435 21.26 -21.39 4.41
N ALA A 436 20.90 -22.53 3.82
CA ALA A 436 21.16 -23.86 4.36
C ALA A 436 22.43 -24.44 3.74
N THR A 437 23.43 -24.74 4.57
CA THR A 437 24.63 -25.45 4.09
C THR A 437 24.30 -26.91 3.81
N GLU A 438 25.12 -27.58 3.02
CA GLU A 438 24.91 -29.00 2.70
C GLU A 438 24.82 -29.84 3.98
N ASN A 439 23.87 -30.77 3.99
CA ASN A 439 23.53 -31.66 5.09
C ASN A 439 23.17 -30.97 6.43
N GLN A 440 22.83 -29.68 6.40
CA GLN A 440 22.47 -28.93 7.60
C GLN A 440 21.00 -29.13 7.96
N VAL A 441 20.76 -29.75 9.11
CA VAL A 441 19.43 -29.76 9.74
C VAL A 441 19.19 -28.43 10.43
N LEU A 442 18.12 -27.75 10.03
CA LEU A 442 17.68 -26.50 10.64
C LEU A 442 16.64 -26.82 11.71
N VAL A 443 16.91 -26.46 12.96
CA VAL A 443 16.01 -26.69 14.10
C VAL A 443 15.28 -25.37 14.44
N PHE A 444 13.96 -25.45 14.54
CA PHE A 444 13.07 -24.31 14.81
C PHE A 444 12.29 -24.44 16.12
N ALA A 445 12.16 -25.66 16.65
CA ALA A 445 11.59 -25.94 17.96
C ALA A 445 12.23 -27.20 18.56
N GLU A 446 12.40 -27.23 19.89
CA GLU A 446 12.91 -28.39 20.62
C GLU A 446 11.88 -28.89 21.65
N PRO A 447 11.74 -30.21 21.85
CA PRO A 447 11.05 -30.77 23.00
C PRO A 447 11.84 -30.47 24.28
N GLY A 448 11.49 -29.39 24.97
CA GLY A 448 12.04 -29.04 26.28
C GLY A 448 11.39 -29.87 27.39
N ALA A 449 12.22 -30.33 28.33
CA ALA A 449 11.91 -31.20 29.46
C ALA A 449 10.60 -30.87 30.20
N ALA A 450 9.90 -31.92 30.62
CA ALA A 450 8.90 -31.83 31.67
C ALA A 450 9.50 -31.16 32.92
N GLY A 451 8.83 -30.12 33.42
CA GLY A 451 8.91 -29.63 34.80
C GLY A 451 10.09 -28.73 35.15
N ALA A 452 9.80 -27.44 35.41
CA ALA A 452 10.05 -26.77 36.69
C ALA A 452 9.77 -25.26 36.54
N ASP A 453 8.73 -24.83 37.27
CA ASP A 453 8.37 -23.51 37.78
C ASP A 453 8.23 -22.28 36.86
#